data_AF-A0A917FRI5-F1
#
_entry.id   AF-A0A917FRI5-F1
#
_cell.length_a   1.000
_cell.length_b   1.000
_cell.length_c   1.000
_cell.angle_alpha   90.00
_cell.angle_beta   90.00
_cell.angle_gamma   90.00
#
_symmetry.space_group_name_H-M   'P 1'
#
loop_
_entity.id
_entity.type
_entity.pdbx_description
1 polymer ?
#
loop_
_entity_poly.entity_id
_entity_poly.type
_entity_poly.pdbx_seq_one_letter_code
_entity_poly.pdbx_strand_id
1 'polypeptide(L)'
;MIPPELTGPYGHALMRDGAAVLGADGNPVTTLFNLPAFLICLLLGGLLIIGVSESAKVNNIIVAIKASVIIAFIIIVGWYVIQHLDTLKANWDPFIPEPTGKEGEYGWGGIFRAASIVFFAYIGFEAVSTAGQEAKNPKRDMPFGIIGSLLICTVLYILVSIVMTLMVNYKLLNVPDPVAVAVDALGPAWGWFAKIIKIGAIIGLTSVILVLMYGQTRIFYTMARDGLLPRVFSTVHPKFQTPWVNTILVAVLTAVSAAFFDINTLGDMTSVGTLAAFGIVCLSVIWLRTTHPEIPRGFKVPLYPVLPALGIIACFALIFTVENRVLVFFGWYVLAAVVLYFLYGLRNSQLQKGLQQHD
;
A
#
# COMPACT_ATOMS: atom_id res chain seq x y z
N MET A 1 28.72 5.47 -6.89
CA MET A 1 27.94 4.77 -5.84
C MET A 1 27.23 5.84 -5.01
N ILE A 2 25.97 5.62 -4.64
CA ILE A 2 25.24 6.53 -3.72
C ILE A 2 25.89 6.39 -2.32
N PRO A 3 26.17 7.50 -1.62
CA PRO A 3 26.67 7.45 -0.24
C PRO A 3 25.76 6.60 0.67
N PRO A 4 26.30 5.72 1.54
CA PRO A 4 25.49 4.86 2.39
C PRO A 4 24.52 5.61 3.32
N GLU A 5 24.85 6.84 3.70
CA GLU A 5 23.98 7.71 4.49
C GLU A 5 22.71 8.12 3.73
N LEU A 6 22.74 8.03 2.39
CA LEU A 6 21.66 8.45 1.50
C LEU A 6 20.79 7.30 0.98
N THR A 7 20.87 6.11 1.60
CA THR A 7 20.14 4.91 1.14
C THR A 7 18.99 4.49 2.05
N GLY A 8 18.68 5.23 3.11
CA GLY A 8 17.64 4.87 4.07
C GLY A 8 16.99 6.07 4.77
N PRO A 9 15.93 5.83 5.56
CA PRO A 9 15.16 6.88 6.23
C PRO A 9 15.99 7.59 7.30
N TYR A 10 15.59 8.80 7.68
CA TYR A 10 16.34 9.60 8.64
C TYR A 10 16.44 8.90 10.02
N GLY A 11 17.62 8.92 10.62
CA GLY A 11 17.84 8.49 12.01
C GLY A 11 17.88 6.97 12.23
N HIS A 12 17.96 6.16 11.17
CA HIS A 12 18.02 4.70 11.27
C HIS A 12 19.44 4.18 11.06
N ALA A 13 19.83 3.14 11.77
CA ALA A 13 21.09 2.46 11.50
C ALA A 13 21.02 1.75 10.14
N LEU A 14 22.03 1.94 9.30
CA LEU A 14 22.14 1.25 8.04
C LEU A 14 22.44 -0.24 8.31
N MET A 15 21.50 -1.10 7.94
CA MET A 15 21.64 -2.55 8.08
C MET A 15 21.98 -3.17 6.72
N ARG A 16 22.98 -4.06 6.70
CA ARG A 16 23.32 -4.89 5.54
C ARG A 16 23.49 -6.33 6.00
N ASP A 17 22.74 -7.25 5.38
CA ASP A 17 22.76 -8.68 5.71
C ASP A 17 22.51 -8.98 7.20
N GLY A 18 21.65 -8.16 7.84
CA GLY A 18 21.31 -8.30 9.27
C GLY A 18 22.31 -7.68 10.25
N ALA A 19 23.39 -7.05 9.78
CA ALA A 19 24.38 -6.36 10.61
C ALA A 19 24.41 -4.85 10.34
N ALA A 20 24.71 -4.06 11.38
CA ALA A 20 24.92 -2.63 11.22
C ALA A 20 26.20 -2.36 10.42
N VAL A 21 26.10 -1.55 9.38
CA VAL A 21 27.25 -1.08 8.62
C VAL A 21 28.01 -0.08 9.49
N LEU A 22 29.26 -0.37 9.78
CA LEU A 22 30.11 0.51 10.60
C LEU A 22 30.82 1.53 9.73
N GLY A 23 30.86 2.77 10.20
CA GLY A 23 31.64 3.87 9.64
C GLY A 23 33.12 3.71 9.92
N ALA A 24 33.92 4.63 9.37
CA ALA A 24 35.38 4.68 9.59
C ALA A 24 35.75 4.91 11.07
N ASP A 25 34.81 5.39 11.88
CA ASP A 25 34.90 5.64 13.32
C ASP A 25 34.48 4.43 14.18
N GLY A 26 34.03 3.33 13.56
CA GLY A 26 33.56 2.12 14.25
C GLY A 26 32.12 2.20 14.76
N ASN A 27 31.40 3.31 14.54
CA ASN A 27 29.99 3.45 14.91
C ASN A 27 29.06 3.03 13.75
N PRO A 28 27.82 2.58 14.03
CA PRO A 28 26.82 2.35 12.99
C PRO A 28 26.56 3.60 12.14
N VAL A 29 26.66 3.45 10.82
CA VAL A 29 26.29 4.49 9.85
C VAL A 29 24.80 4.77 10.01
N THR A 30 24.46 6.01 10.33
CA THR A 30 23.06 6.44 10.45
C THR A 30 22.61 7.03 9.12
N THR A 31 21.49 6.54 8.59
CA THR A 31 20.90 7.06 7.36
C THR A 31 20.23 8.41 7.62
N LEU A 32 20.37 9.33 6.67
CA LEU A 32 19.89 10.70 6.76
C LEU A 32 18.73 10.96 5.81
N PHE A 33 18.74 10.34 4.63
CA PHE A 33 17.83 10.69 3.56
C PHE A 33 17.76 9.59 2.50
N ASN A 34 16.58 9.04 2.20
CA ASN A 34 16.46 8.02 1.18
C ASN A 34 16.41 8.64 -0.23
N LEU A 35 17.59 8.88 -0.80
CA LEU A 35 17.73 9.51 -2.12
C LEU A 35 17.11 8.68 -3.26
N PRO A 36 17.27 7.34 -3.33
CA PRO A 36 16.58 6.54 -4.34
C PRO A 36 15.06 6.69 -4.32
N ALA A 37 14.44 6.65 -3.12
CA ALA A 37 13.01 6.81 -2.96
C ALA A 37 12.54 8.22 -3.35
N PHE A 38 13.29 9.25 -2.95
CA PHE A 38 13.01 10.63 -3.35
C PHE A 38 13.02 10.81 -4.88
N LEU A 39 14.08 10.33 -5.54
CA LEU A 39 14.27 10.48 -6.98
C LEU A 39 13.21 9.73 -7.79
N ILE A 40 12.85 8.50 -7.41
CA ILE A 40 11.84 7.74 -8.15
C ILE A 40 10.46 8.40 -8.05
N CYS A 41 10.08 8.93 -6.87
CA CYS A 41 8.81 9.65 -6.70
C CYS A 41 8.75 10.92 -7.55
N LEU A 42 9.84 11.70 -7.62
CA LEU A 42 9.90 12.90 -8.47
C LEU A 42 9.89 12.55 -9.96
N LEU A 43 10.62 11.50 -10.37
CA LEU A 43 10.65 11.04 -11.75
C LEU A 43 9.26 10.60 -12.22
N LEU A 44 8.56 9.79 -11.41
CA LEU A 44 7.20 9.35 -11.72
C LEU A 44 6.20 10.51 -11.66
N GLY A 45 6.39 11.47 -10.75
CA GLY A 45 5.64 12.73 -10.76
C GLY A 45 5.79 13.50 -12.07
N GLY A 46 7.01 13.63 -12.58
CA GLY A 46 7.29 14.24 -13.88
C GLY A 46 6.62 13.48 -15.03
N LEU A 47 6.68 12.15 -15.00
CA LEU A 47 6.03 11.29 -15.99
C LEU A 47 4.50 11.48 -16.01
N LEU A 48 3.88 11.62 -14.84
CA LEU A 48 2.44 11.89 -14.69
C LEU A 48 2.07 13.29 -15.23
N ILE A 49 2.91 14.31 -15.05
CA ILE A 49 2.67 15.65 -15.60
C ILE A 49 2.69 15.63 -17.13
N ILE A 50 3.64 14.90 -17.73
CA ILE A 50 3.73 14.75 -19.19
C ILE A 50 2.47 14.06 -19.76
N GLY A 51 1.72 13.34 -18.92
CA GLY A 51 0.47 12.70 -19.30
C GLY A 51 0.70 11.39 -20.04
N VAL A 52 1.69 10.60 -19.62
CA VAL A 52 1.82 9.21 -20.07
C VAL A 52 0.60 8.46 -19.56
N SER A 53 -0.43 8.34 -20.39
CA SER A 53 -1.59 7.52 -20.10
C SER A 53 -1.13 6.06 -20.06
N GLU A 54 -1.45 5.37 -18.97
CA GLU A 54 -1.23 3.93 -18.93
C GLU A 54 -2.13 3.27 -19.97
N SER A 55 -1.53 2.76 -21.05
CA SER A 55 -2.26 1.88 -21.95
C SER A 55 -2.65 0.62 -21.16
N ALA A 56 -3.91 0.20 -21.24
CA ALA A 56 -4.36 -1.06 -20.63
C ALA A 56 -3.47 -2.25 -21.01
N LYS A 57 -2.86 -2.24 -22.21
CA LYS A 57 -1.87 -3.24 -22.64
C LYS A 57 -0.59 -3.21 -21.81
N VAL A 58 -0.06 -2.02 -21.54
CA VAL A 58 1.16 -1.84 -20.73
C VAL A 58 0.90 -2.27 -19.29
N ASN A 59 -0.23 -1.86 -18.71
CA ASN A 59 -0.62 -2.30 -17.36
C ASN A 59 -0.74 -3.83 -17.29
N ASN A 60 -1.40 -4.47 -18.28
CA ASN A 60 -1.50 -5.93 -18.33
C ASN A 60 -0.13 -6.63 -18.41
N ILE A 61 0.81 -6.08 -19.18
CA ILE A 61 2.18 -6.62 -19.26
C ILE A 61 2.88 -6.51 -17.90
N ILE A 62 2.80 -5.36 -17.24
CA ILE A 62 3.42 -5.16 -15.92
C ILE A 62 2.80 -6.09 -14.87
N VAL A 63 1.46 -6.23 -14.88
CA VAL A 63 0.75 -7.16 -14.00
C VAL A 63 1.18 -8.61 -14.26
N ALA A 64 1.31 -9.00 -15.53
CA ALA A 64 1.80 -10.33 -15.88
C ALA A 64 3.23 -10.55 -15.37
N ILE A 65 4.14 -9.59 -15.55
CA ILE A 65 5.52 -9.68 -15.07
C ILE A 65 5.55 -9.87 -13.55
N LYS A 66 4.89 -8.99 -12.77
CA LYS A 66 4.93 -9.09 -11.31
C LYS A 66 4.25 -10.37 -10.79
N ALA A 67 3.17 -10.82 -11.43
CA ALA A 67 2.49 -12.07 -11.08
C ALA A 67 3.36 -13.28 -11.41
N SER A 68 3.97 -13.34 -12.60
CA SER A 68 4.86 -14.43 -13.01
C SER A 68 6.07 -14.57 -12.09
N VAL A 69 6.66 -13.46 -11.64
CA VAL A 69 7.79 -13.47 -10.71
C VAL A 69 7.38 -14.07 -9.35
N ILE A 70 6.23 -13.67 -8.82
CA ILE A 70 5.70 -14.23 -7.55
C ILE A 70 5.34 -15.71 -7.70
N ILE A 71 4.68 -16.08 -8.80
CA ILE A 71 4.31 -17.48 -9.07
C ILE A 71 5.57 -18.34 -9.22
N ALA A 72 6.59 -17.86 -9.95
CA ALA A 72 7.86 -18.55 -10.08
C ALA A 72 8.55 -18.74 -8.71
N PHE A 73 8.51 -17.71 -7.85
CA PHE A 73 9.04 -17.81 -6.49
C PHE A 73 8.32 -18.92 -5.70
N ILE A 74 6.99 -18.90 -5.69
CA ILE A 74 6.18 -19.91 -4.98
C ILE A 74 6.49 -21.32 -5.49
N ILE A 75 6.56 -21.51 -6.82
CA ILE A 75 6.79 -22.84 -7.41
C ILE A 75 8.21 -23.34 -7.12
N ILE A 76 9.23 -22.52 -7.39
CA ILE A 76 10.65 -22.94 -7.29
C ILE A 76 11.04 -23.13 -5.84
N VAL A 77 10.82 -22.12 -5.00
CA VAL A 77 11.19 -22.19 -3.58
C VAL A 77 10.27 -23.18 -2.86
N GLY A 78 8.97 -23.21 -3.19
CA GLY A 78 8.04 -24.18 -2.63
C GLY A 78 8.41 -25.63 -2.96
N TRP A 79 8.82 -25.91 -4.19
CA TRP A 79 9.33 -27.23 -4.59
C TRP A 79 10.57 -27.63 -3.77
N TYR A 80 11.52 -26.72 -3.59
CA TYR A 80 12.70 -26.96 -2.77
C TYR A 80 12.34 -27.23 -1.31
N VAL A 81 11.44 -26.43 -0.75
CA VAL A 81 10.93 -26.58 0.62
C VAL A 81 10.27 -27.94 0.82
N ILE A 82 9.46 -28.40 -0.14
CA ILE A 82 8.79 -29.71 -0.06
C ILE A 82 9.83 -30.85 -0.04
N GLN A 83 10.92 -30.73 -0.80
CA GLN A 83 11.98 -31.75 -0.82
C GLN A 83 12.83 -31.80 0.45
N HIS A 84 12.97 -30.68 1.14
CA HIS A 84 13.82 -30.53 2.33
C HIS A 84 13.00 -30.25 3.59
N LEU A 85 11.72 -30.66 3.60
CA LEU A 85 10.79 -30.30 4.66
C LEU A 85 11.25 -30.76 6.04
N ASP A 86 11.93 -31.92 6.12
CA ASP A 86 12.40 -32.47 7.39
C ASP A 86 13.46 -31.62 8.09
N THR A 87 14.30 -30.91 7.33
CA THR A 87 15.30 -30.00 7.90
C THR A 87 14.72 -28.60 8.10
N LEU A 88 13.86 -28.16 7.19
CA LEU A 88 13.32 -26.80 7.17
C LEU A 88 12.15 -26.57 8.14
N LYS A 89 11.44 -27.63 8.57
CA LYS A 89 10.36 -27.52 9.57
C LYS A 89 10.82 -26.90 10.90
N ALA A 90 12.12 -26.98 11.21
CA ALA A 90 12.70 -26.33 12.38
C ALA A 90 12.57 -24.79 12.35
N ASN A 91 12.42 -24.17 11.17
CA ASN A 91 12.17 -22.74 11.05
C ASN A 91 10.79 -22.31 11.56
N TRP A 92 9.86 -23.26 11.68
CA TRP A 92 8.53 -23.07 12.27
C TRP A 92 8.46 -23.53 13.72
N ASP A 93 9.58 -23.82 14.38
CA ASP A 93 9.59 -24.16 15.80
C ASP A 93 10.30 -23.07 16.62
N PRO A 94 9.60 -22.33 17.49
CA PRO A 94 8.14 -22.31 17.69
C PRO A 94 7.38 -21.58 16.57
N PHE A 95 6.18 -22.05 16.23
CA PHE A 95 5.37 -21.47 15.15
C PHE A 95 4.86 -20.07 15.53
N ILE A 96 4.51 -19.90 16.80
CA ILE A 96 4.23 -18.63 17.43
C ILE A 96 5.31 -18.43 18.49
N PRO A 97 6.33 -17.58 18.23
CA PRO A 97 7.34 -17.27 19.23
C PRO A 97 6.74 -16.62 20.47
N GLU A 98 7.38 -16.82 21.61
CA GLU A 98 6.96 -16.20 22.86
C GLU A 98 7.12 -14.68 22.80
N PRO A 99 6.22 -13.91 23.45
CA PRO A 99 6.36 -12.47 23.56
C PRO A 99 7.69 -12.08 24.22
N THR A 100 8.43 -11.18 23.59
CA THR A 100 9.75 -10.69 24.05
C THR A 100 9.64 -9.59 25.12
N GLY A 101 8.42 -9.22 25.51
CA GLY A 101 8.13 -8.15 26.48
C GLY A 101 7.95 -6.75 25.88
N LYS A 102 8.19 -6.56 24.57
CA LYS A 102 7.80 -5.36 23.83
C LYS A 102 6.36 -5.49 23.34
N GLU A 103 5.59 -4.41 23.42
CA GLU A 103 4.18 -4.40 22.97
C GLU A 103 4.09 -4.79 21.49
N GLY A 104 3.32 -5.83 21.20
CA GLY A 104 3.07 -6.29 19.83
C GLY A 104 4.23 -7.08 19.18
N GLU A 105 5.28 -7.44 19.92
CA GLU A 105 6.29 -8.41 19.42
C GLU A 105 5.87 -9.85 19.79
N TYR A 106 5.61 -10.67 18.76
CA TYR A 106 5.26 -12.09 18.85
C TYR A 106 4.03 -12.42 19.72
N GLY A 107 3.71 -13.71 19.89
CA GLY A 107 2.46 -14.16 20.51
C GLY A 107 1.19 -13.75 19.74
N TRP A 108 0.02 -13.91 20.39
CA TRP A 108 -1.26 -13.50 19.80
C TRP A 108 -1.35 -11.99 19.57
N GLY A 109 -0.81 -11.18 20.49
CA GLY A 109 -0.73 -9.72 20.32
C GLY A 109 0.08 -9.33 19.08
N GLY A 110 1.21 -10.00 18.84
CA GLY A 110 2.02 -9.80 17.64
C GLY A 110 1.34 -10.23 16.36
N ILE A 111 0.50 -11.28 16.38
CA ILE A 111 -0.32 -11.66 15.21
C ILE A 111 -1.30 -10.54 14.84
N PHE A 112 -2.00 -9.96 15.81
CA PHE A 112 -2.93 -8.84 15.55
C PHE A 112 -2.22 -7.56 15.12
N ARG A 113 -1.03 -7.27 15.67
CA ARG A 113 -0.18 -6.17 15.23
C ARG A 113 0.29 -6.37 13.79
N ALA A 114 0.81 -7.57 13.48
CA ALA A 114 1.25 -7.94 12.15
C ALA A 114 0.10 -7.91 11.14
N ALA A 115 -1.11 -8.31 11.53
CA ALA A 115 -2.29 -8.21 10.66
C ALA A 115 -2.56 -6.76 10.22
N SER A 116 -2.41 -5.77 11.12
CA SER A 116 -2.55 -4.35 10.78
C SER A 116 -1.41 -3.81 9.92
N ILE A 117 -0.18 -4.29 10.13
CA ILE A 117 0.96 -3.90 9.31
C ILE A 117 0.80 -4.48 7.90
N VAL A 118 0.52 -5.77 7.79
CA VAL A 118 0.39 -6.50 6.51
C VAL A 118 -0.91 -6.12 5.78
N PHE A 119 -1.89 -5.52 6.46
CA PHE A 119 -3.06 -4.91 5.82
C PHE A 119 -2.66 -3.90 4.73
N PHE A 120 -1.54 -3.20 4.91
CA PHE A 120 -0.96 -2.31 3.89
C PHE A 120 -0.81 -3.01 2.52
N ALA A 121 -0.43 -4.29 2.50
CA ALA A 121 -0.26 -5.06 1.27
C ALA A 121 -1.58 -5.30 0.52
N TYR A 122 -2.73 -5.23 1.20
CA TYR A 122 -4.05 -5.41 0.59
C TYR A 122 -4.61 -4.13 -0.04
N ILE A 123 -3.96 -2.98 0.15
CA ILE A 123 -4.40 -1.71 -0.41
C ILE A 123 -4.21 -1.71 -1.93
N GLY A 124 -5.22 -1.25 -2.66
CA GLY A 124 -5.17 -1.07 -4.11
C GLY A 124 -6.32 -1.72 -4.88
N PHE A 125 -7.11 -2.61 -4.27
CA PHE A 125 -8.29 -3.16 -4.95
C PHE A 125 -9.35 -2.08 -5.23
N GLU A 126 -9.37 -1.01 -4.43
CA GLU A 126 -10.22 0.15 -4.61
C GLU A 126 -9.85 0.95 -5.87
N ALA A 127 -8.63 0.80 -6.40
CA ALA A 127 -8.23 1.43 -7.66
C ALA A 127 -9.11 0.95 -8.83
N VAL A 128 -9.64 -0.28 -8.78
CA VAL A 128 -10.60 -0.79 -9.77
C VAL A 128 -11.84 0.10 -9.84
N SER A 129 -12.26 0.70 -8.72
CA SER A 129 -13.39 1.64 -8.68
C SER A 129 -13.20 2.87 -9.58
N THR A 130 -11.95 3.31 -9.76
CA THR A 130 -11.61 4.50 -10.56
C THR A 130 -11.77 4.28 -12.08
N ALA A 131 -11.66 3.02 -12.53
CA ALA A 131 -11.88 2.60 -13.92
C ALA A 131 -13.35 2.22 -14.19
N GLY A 132 -14.26 2.47 -13.24
CA GLY A 132 -15.67 2.10 -13.41
C GLY A 132 -16.39 2.78 -14.56
N GLN A 133 -15.94 3.97 -14.97
CA GLN A 133 -16.45 4.66 -16.14
C GLN A 133 -16.00 4.04 -17.47
N GLU A 134 -14.90 3.27 -17.45
CA GLU A 134 -14.32 2.60 -18.62
C GLU A 134 -14.75 1.13 -18.73
N ALA A 135 -15.39 0.58 -17.70
CA ALA A 135 -15.87 -0.79 -17.68
C ALA A 135 -17.07 -0.96 -18.62
N LYS A 136 -17.04 -2.01 -19.46
CA LYS A 136 -18.13 -2.33 -20.41
C LYS A 136 -19.45 -2.64 -19.70
N ASN A 137 -19.39 -3.40 -18.61
CA ASN A 137 -20.54 -3.65 -17.73
C ASN A 137 -20.14 -3.39 -16.27
N PRO A 138 -20.20 -2.13 -15.80
CA PRO A 138 -19.76 -1.77 -14.45
C PRO A 138 -20.48 -2.54 -13.34
N LYS A 139 -21.73 -2.95 -13.57
CA LYS A 139 -22.55 -3.69 -12.58
C LYS A 139 -21.98 -5.07 -12.26
N ARG A 140 -21.29 -5.70 -13.20
CA ARG A 140 -20.76 -7.07 -13.06
C ARG A 140 -19.23 -7.07 -13.03
N ASP A 141 -18.60 -6.30 -13.90
CA ASP A 141 -17.16 -6.35 -14.11
C ASP A 141 -16.41 -5.75 -12.91
N MET A 142 -17.00 -4.74 -12.24
CA MET A 142 -16.39 -4.08 -11.08
C MET A 142 -16.37 -4.97 -9.83
N PRO A 143 -17.50 -5.57 -9.38
CA PRO A 143 -17.47 -6.54 -8.28
C PRO A 143 -16.54 -7.73 -8.55
N PHE A 144 -16.55 -8.25 -9.77
CA PHE A 144 -15.68 -9.37 -10.16
C PHE A 144 -14.20 -8.97 -10.10
N GLY A 145 -13.85 -7.80 -10.62
CA GLY A 145 -12.48 -7.26 -10.56
C GLY A 145 -12.00 -7.05 -9.13
N ILE A 146 -12.82 -6.43 -8.28
CA ILE A 146 -12.47 -6.15 -6.87
C ILE A 146 -12.32 -7.45 -6.07
N ILE A 147 -13.34 -8.32 -6.05
CA ILE A 147 -13.33 -9.53 -5.24
C ILE A 147 -12.34 -10.56 -5.79
N GLY A 148 -12.27 -10.71 -7.12
CA GLY A 148 -11.37 -11.65 -7.78
C GLY A 148 -9.90 -11.30 -7.57
N SER A 149 -9.52 -10.03 -7.76
CA SER A 149 -8.15 -9.59 -7.50
C SER A 149 -7.77 -9.77 -6.03
N LEU A 150 -8.67 -9.40 -5.10
CA LEU A 150 -8.44 -9.56 -3.67
C LEU A 150 -8.20 -11.02 -3.29
N LEU A 151 -9.06 -11.95 -3.73
CA LEU A 151 -8.92 -13.38 -3.43
C LEU A 151 -7.64 -13.98 -3.99
N ILE A 152 -7.27 -13.63 -5.24
CA ILE A 152 -6.03 -14.11 -5.85
C ILE A 152 -4.82 -13.60 -5.05
N CYS A 153 -4.80 -12.30 -4.71
CA CYS A 153 -3.74 -11.71 -3.90
C CYS A 153 -3.65 -12.36 -2.51
N THR A 154 -4.77 -12.62 -1.84
CA THR A 154 -4.80 -13.33 -0.54
C THR A 154 -4.13 -14.69 -0.63
N VAL A 155 -4.48 -15.50 -1.64
CA VAL A 155 -3.88 -16.83 -1.83
C VAL A 155 -2.38 -16.72 -2.07
N LEU A 156 -1.96 -15.80 -2.95
CA LEU A 156 -0.54 -15.58 -3.22
C LEU A 156 0.22 -15.12 -1.97
N TYR A 157 -0.33 -14.22 -1.16
CA TYR A 157 0.30 -13.75 0.07
C TYR A 157 0.46 -14.84 1.12
N ILE A 158 -0.55 -15.71 1.28
CA ILE A 158 -0.46 -16.87 2.16
C ILE A 158 0.66 -17.81 1.67
N LEU A 159 0.69 -18.13 0.38
CA LEU A 159 1.70 -19.02 -0.19
C LEU A 159 3.12 -18.45 -0.07
N VAL A 160 3.31 -17.18 -0.39
CA VAL A 160 4.61 -16.51 -0.21
C VAL A 160 5.05 -16.54 1.24
N SER A 161 4.15 -16.25 2.19
CA SER A 161 4.47 -16.26 3.62
C SER A 161 4.89 -17.65 4.11
N ILE A 162 4.17 -18.70 3.69
CA ILE A 162 4.49 -20.09 4.02
C ILE A 162 5.86 -20.48 3.46
N VAL A 163 6.07 -20.28 2.15
CA VAL A 163 7.29 -20.70 1.46
C VAL A 163 8.51 -19.95 1.99
N MET A 164 8.39 -18.63 2.22
CA MET A 164 9.47 -17.78 2.71
C MET A 164 9.87 -18.14 4.14
N THR A 165 8.91 -18.32 5.06
CA THR A 165 9.20 -18.61 6.47
C THR A 165 9.64 -20.06 6.73
N LEU A 166 9.29 -21.00 5.86
CA LEU A 166 9.87 -22.35 5.88
C LEU A 166 11.30 -22.34 5.33
N MET A 167 11.56 -21.57 4.27
CA MET A 167 12.89 -21.53 3.65
C MET A 167 13.93 -20.87 4.56
N VAL A 168 13.57 -19.78 5.24
CA VAL A 168 14.49 -18.99 6.07
C VAL A 168 13.83 -18.67 7.41
N ASN A 169 14.61 -18.83 8.49
CA ASN A 169 14.16 -18.49 9.84
C ASN A 169 13.70 -17.03 9.93
N TYR A 170 12.55 -16.78 10.57
CA TYR A 170 11.93 -15.46 10.66
C TYR A 170 12.86 -14.36 11.21
N LYS A 171 13.85 -14.73 12.04
CA LYS A 171 14.83 -13.78 12.61
C LYS A 171 15.74 -13.15 11.55
N LEU A 172 15.91 -13.78 10.40
CA LEU A 172 16.75 -13.32 9.30
C LEU A 172 15.95 -12.58 8.21
N LEU A 173 14.62 -12.50 8.33
CA LEU A 173 13.74 -11.88 7.34
C LEU A 173 13.54 -10.38 7.56
N ASN A 174 14.08 -9.79 8.63
CA ASN A 174 14.02 -8.35 8.88
C ASN A 174 15.05 -7.58 8.05
N VAL A 175 14.89 -7.64 6.73
CA VAL A 175 15.76 -7.05 5.71
C VAL A 175 14.92 -6.32 4.66
N PRO A 176 15.50 -5.40 3.87
CA PRO A 176 14.74 -4.66 2.85
C PRO A 176 14.16 -5.53 1.71
N ASP A 177 14.78 -6.67 1.39
CA ASP A 177 14.40 -7.56 0.29
C ASP A 177 14.26 -9.05 0.71
N PRO A 178 13.31 -9.39 1.60
CA PRO A 178 13.23 -10.72 2.23
C PRO A 178 12.94 -11.86 1.24
N VAL A 179 12.19 -11.58 0.17
CA VAL A 179 11.92 -12.56 -0.90
C VAL A 179 13.21 -12.95 -1.62
N ALA A 180 14.14 -12.01 -1.81
CA ALA A 180 15.43 -12.31 -2.42
C ALA A 180 16.32 -13.13 -1.48
N VAL A 181 16.31 -12.83 -0.18
CA VAL A 181 17.03 -13.63 0.82
C VAL A 181 16.56 -15.08 0.83
N ALA A 182 15.26 -15.33 0.71
CA ALA A 182 14.73 -16.69 0.60
C ALA A 182 15.21 -17.41 -0.67
N VAL A 183 15.44 -16.70 -1.77
CA VAL A 183 15.97 -17.28 -3.01
C VAL A 183 17.46 -17.53 -2.91
N ASP A 184 18.21 -16.60 -2.31
CA ASP A 184 19.65 -16.74 -2.11
C ASP A 184 19.97 -17.93 -1.18
N ALA A 185 19.05 -18.27 -0.27
CA ALA A 185 19.13 -19.47 0.57
C ALA A 185 19.04 -20.80 -0.21
N LEU A 186 18.57 -20.81 -1.46
CA LEU A 186 18.62 -22.00 -2.33
C LEU A 186 20.06 -22.35 -2.75
N GLY A 187 21.00 -21.42 -2.55
CA GLY A 187 22.41 -21.56 -2.84
C GLY A 187 22.87 -20.79 -4.09
N PRO A 188 24.19 -20.72 -4.33
CA PRO A 188 24.79 -19.84 -5.35
C PRO A 188 24.30 -20.10 -6.78
N ALA A 189 23.89 -21.34 -7.08
CA ALA A 189 23.38 -21.74 -8.39
C ALA A 189 22.09 -20.97 -8.80
N TRP A 190 21.34 -20.45 -7.82
CA TRP A 190 20.08 -19.73 -8.02
C TRP A 190 20.24 -18.21 -8.03
N GLY A 191 21.47 -17.68 -7.99
CA GLY A 191 21.70 -16.23 -7.98
C GLY A 191 21.17 -15.48 -9.21
N TRP A 192 20.97 -16.17 -10.35
CA TRP A 192 20.30 -15.60 -11.53
C TRP A 192 18.81 -15.34 -11.26
N PHE A 193 18.16 -16.22 -10.50
CA PHE A 193 16.74 -16.13 -10.17
C PHE A 193 16.49 -15.02 -9.14
N ALA A 194 17.36 -14.88 -8.15
CA ALA A 194 17.31 -13.75 -7.21
C ALA A 194 17.40 -12.40 -7.94
N LYS A 195 18.27 -12.26 -8.95
CA LYS A 195 18.37 -11.05 -9.77
C LYS A 195 17.08 -10.77 -10.54
N ILE A 196 16.46 -11.80 -11.14
CA ILE A 196 15.18 -11.64 -11.84
C ILE A 196 14.08 -11.18 -10.88
N ILE A 197 14.02 -11.75 -9.67
CA ILE A 197 13.05 -11.32 -8.65
C ILE A 197 13.27 -9.85 -8.27
N LYS A 198 14.50 -9.42 -8.03
CA LYS A 198 14.81 -8.01 -7.73
C LYS A 198 14.38 -7.07 -8.86
N ILE A 199 14.67 -7.42 -10.12
CA ILE A 199 14.25 -6.62 -11.28
C ILE A 199 12.72 -6.58 -11.41
N GLY A 200 12.06 -7.75 -11.26
CA GLY A 200 10.61 -7.86 -11.32
C GLY A 200 9.91 -7.07 -10.22
N ALA A 201 10.47 -7.08 -9.00
CA ALA A 201 9.99 -6.29 -7.87
C ALA A 201 10.13 -4.79 -8.14
N ILE A 202 11.26 -4.31 -8.68
CA ILE A 202 11.44 -2.90 -9.05
C ILE A 202 10.39 -2.47 -10.07
N ILE A 203 10.18 -3.24 -11.14
CA ILE A 203 9.17 -2.93 -12.16
C ILE A 203 7.77 -2.90 -11.55
N GLY A 204 7.43 -3.91 -10.75
CA GLY A 204 6.11 -4.02 -10.13
C GLY A 204 5.82 -2.93 -9.10
N LEU A 205 6.79 -2.58 -8.25
CA LEU A 205 6.65 -1.51 -7.26
C LEU A 205 6.57 -0.13 -7.91
N THR A 206 7.35 0.10 -8.98
CA THR A 206 7.31 1.36 -9.74
C THR A 206 5.91 1.62 -10.30
N SER A 207 5.22 0.59 -10.82
CA SER A 207 3.86 0.78 -11.32
C SER A 207 2.84 1.05 -10.21
N VAL A 208 3.00 0.44 -9.03
CA VAL A 208 2.13 0.73 -7.88
C VAL A 208 2.28 2.19 -7.45
N ILE A 209 3.50 2.74 -7.40
CA ILE A 209 3.72 4.16 -7.07
C ILE A 209 2.98 5.06 -8.07
N LEU A 210 3.10 4.77 -9.37
CA LEU A 210 2.45 5.54 -10.42
C LEU A 210 0.91 5.52 -10.26
N VAL A 211 0.33 4.33 -10.07
CA VAL A 211 -1.13 4.16 -9.89
C VAL A 211 -1.64 4.92 -8.66
N LEU A 212 -0.94 4.84 -7.53
CA LEU A 212 -1.35 5.52 -6.30
C LEU A 212 -1.21 7.04 -6.41
N MET A 213 -0.13 7.55 -7.00
CA MET A 213 0.05 8.99 -7.26
C MET A 213 -1.00 9.54 -8.23
N TYR A 214 -1.34 8.76 -9.27
CA TYR A 214 -2.41 9.09 -10.19
C TYR A 214 -3.77 9.14 -9.48
N GLY A 215 -4.09 8.13 -8.67
CA GLY A 215 -5.31 8.07 -7.87
C GLY A 215 -5.45 9.26 -6.93
N GLN A 216 -4.39 9.59 -6.18
CA GLN A 216 -4.36 10.74 -5.28
C GLN A 216 -4.58 12.07 -6.03
N THR A 217 -3.92 12.24 -7.17
CA THR A 217 -4.08 13.43 -8.00
C THR A 217 -5.53 13.57 -8.47
N ARG A 218 -6.18 12.48 -8.89
CA ARG A 218 -7.58 12.50 -9.32
C ARG A 218 -8.55 12.88 -8.20
N ILE A 219 -8.33 12.37 -6.98
CA ILE A 219 -9.13 12.71 -5.80
C ILE A 219 -9.06 14.21 -5.48
N PHE A 220 -7.85 14.78 -5.45
CA PHE A 220 -7.67 16.22 -5.20
C PHE A 220 -8.29 17.08 -6.31
N TYR A 221 -8.22 16.62 -7.56
CA TYR A 221 -8.86 17.29 -8.68
C TYR A 221 -10.40 17.33 -8.52
N THR A 222 -11.03 16.21 -8.19
CA THR A 222 -12.49 16.15 -7.98
C THR A 222 -12.92 16.97 -6.76
N MET A 223 -12.19 16.87 -5.64
CA MET A 223 -12.47 17.69 -4.44
C MET A 223 -12.34 19.19 -4.71
N ALA A 224 -11.38 19.61 -5.52
CA ALA A 224 -11.24 21.01 -5.92
C ALA A 224 -12.38 21.48 -6.85
N ARG A 225 -12.83 20.61 -7.76
CA ARG A 225 -14.00 20.87 -8.63
C ARG A 225 -15.29 21.01 -7.79
N ASP A 226 -15.44 20.20 -6.76
CA ASP A 226 -16.58 20.25 -5.82
C ASP A 226 -16.54 21.47 -4.88
N GLY A 227 -15.43 22.22 -4.88
CA GLY A 227 -15.22 23.42 -4.06
C GLY A 227 -14.74 23.12 -2.64
N LEU A 228 -14.40 21.87 -2.32
CA LEU A 228 -13.86 21.46 -1.02
C LEU A 228 -12.37 21.82 -0.85
N LEU A 229 -11.65 22.01 -1.95
CA LEU A 229 -10.26 22.48 -2.00
C LEU A 229 -10.12 23.75 -2.87
N PRO A 230 -9.02 24.51 -2.75
CA PRO A 230 -8.70 25.61 -3.66
C PRO A 230 -8.68 25.19 -5.14
N ARG A 231 -9.25 26.03 -6.01
CA ARG A 231 -9.34 25.78 -7.47
C ARG A 231 -7.98 25.60 -8.17
N VAL A 232 -6.89 26.02 -7.53
CA VAL A 232 -5.52 25.79 -8.04
C VAL A 232 -5.29 24.30 -8.31
N PHE A 233 -5.82 23.41 -7.48
CA PHE A 233 -5.66 21.95 -7.62
C PHE A 233 -6.46 21.34 -8.78
N SER A 234 -7.42 22.08 -9.37
CA SER A 234 -8.12 21.69 -10.59
C SER A 234 -7.55 22.33 -11.87
N THR A 235 -6.40 23.02 -11.79
CA THR A 235 -5.79 23.70 -12.94
C THR A 235 -5.13 22.68 -13.87
N VAL A 236 -5.58 22.64 -15.13
CA VAL A 236 -5.12 21.70 -16.14
C VAL A 236 -4.04 22.34 -17.03
N HIS A 237 -2.99 21.58 -17.37
CA HIS A 237 -1.91 22.05 -18.22
C HIS A 237 -2.38 22.19 -19.68
N PRO A 238 -2.19 23.35 -20.35
CA PRO A 238 -2.71 23.60 -21.70
C PRO A 238 -2.29 22.57 -22.77
N LYS A 239 -1.04 22.08 -22.68
CA LYS A 239 -0.47 21.13 -23.65
C LYS A 239 -0.73 19.66 -23.31
N PHE A 240 -0.67 19.30 -22.02
CA PHE A 240 -0.67 17.90 -21.57
C PHE A 240 -2.05 17.46 -21.07
N GLN A 241 -2.97 18.40 -20.83
CA GLN A 241 -4.32 18.13 -20.33
C GLN A 241 -4.31 17.38 -18.98
N THR A 242 -3.26 17.59 -18.19
CA THR A 242 -3.04 16.99 -16.86
C THR A 242 -3.12 18.04 -15.75
N PRO A 243 -3.61 17.69 -14.54
CA PRO A 243 -3.67 18.61 -13.39
C PRO A 243 -2.29 18.84 -12.75
N TRP A 244 -1.38 19.49 -13.47
CA TRP A 244 0.06 19.53 -13.17
C TRP A 244 0.41 20.12 -11.80
N VAL A 245 -0.27 21.15 -11.31
CA VAL A 245 0.02 21.75 -9.99
C VAL A 245 -0.25 20.75 -8.86
N ASN A 246 -1.36 20.02 -9.00
CA ASN A 246 -1.74 18.98 -8.06
C ASN A 246 -0.76 17.80 -8.14
N THR A 247 -0.36 17.38 -9.33
CA THR A 247 0.66 16.33 -9.51
C THR A 247 2.00 16.71 -8.88
N ILE A 248 2.44 17.97 -9.01
CA ILE A 248 3.67 18.46 -8.35
C ILE A 248 3.53 18.36 -6.82
N LEU A 249 2.41 18.83 -6.26
CA LEU A 249 2.18 18.76 -4.82
C LEU A 249 2.24 17.32 -4.32
N VAL A 250 1.51 16.41 -4.97
CA VAL A 250 1.49 14.98 -4.61
C VAL A 250 2.89 14.38 -4.74
N ALA A 251 3.59 14.63 -5.85
CA ALA A 251 4.94 14.10 -6.06
C ALA A 251 5.95 14.59 -5.02
N VAL A 252 5.91 15.88 -4.67
CA VAL A 252 6.82 16.45 -3.67
C VAL A 252 6.48 15.92 -2.28
N LEU A 253 5.20 15.87 -1.90
CA LEU A 253 4.79 15.32 -0.60
C LEU A 253 5.15 13.84 -0.48
N THR A 254 4.89 13.04 -1.50
CA THR A 254 5.25 11.62 -1.52
C THR A 254 6.77 11.43 -1.50
N ALA A 255 7.53 12.20 -2.27
CA ALA A 255 8.99 12.11 -2.30
C ALA A 255 9.62 12.49 -0.96
N VAL A 256 9.17 13.57 -0.33
CA VAL A 256 9.63 13.98 1.01
C VAL A 256 9.26 12.91 2.03
N SER A 257 8.01 12.42 2.03
CA SER A 257 7.60 11.35 2.95
C SER A 257 8.45 10.09 2.79
N ALA A 258 8.68 9.64 1.55
CA ALA A 258 9.49 8.46 1.27
C ALA A 258 10.99 8.65 1.57
N ALA A 259 11.47 9.90 1.59
CA ALA A 259 12.85 10.23 1.90
C ALA A 259 13.17 10.19 3.40
N PHE A 260 12.24 10.66 4.24
CA PHE A 260 12.48 10.87 5.67
C PHE A 260 11.90 9.77 6.55
N PHE A 261 10.74 9.21 6.20
CA PHE A 261 10.02 8.28 7.06
C PHE A 261 10.35 6.82 6.73
N ASP A 262 10.36 5.97 7.75
CA ASP A 262 10.54 4.53 7.59
C ASP A 262 9.26 3.86 7.07
N ILE A 263 9.44 2.69 6.44
CA ILE A 263 8.35 1.94 5.81
C ILE A 263 7.31 1.45 6.83
N ASN A 264 7.70 1.16 8.08
CA ASN A 264 6.75 0.68 9.09
C ASN A 264 5.84 1.82 9.52
N THR A 265 6.40 3.00 9.81
CA THR A 265 5.62 4.20 10.14
C THR A 265 4.70 4.59 8.99
N LEU A 266 5.20 4.64 7.75
CA LEU A 266 4.36 4.94 6.57
C LEU A 266 3.26 3.89 6.36
N GLY A 267 3.60 2.61 6.52
CA GLY A 267 2.67 1.50 6.41
C GLY A 267 1.55 1.60 7.45
N ASP A 268 1.90 1.84 8.70
CA ASP A 268 0.94 2.01 9.80
C ASP A 268 0.00 3.21 9.58
N MET A 269 0.56 4.37 9.22
CA MET A 269 -0.23 5.57 8.93
C MET A 269 -1.21 5.34 7.78
N THR A 270 -0.75 4.66 6.73
CA THR A 270 -1.57 4.30 5.57
C THR A 270 -2.65 3.30 5.96
N SER A 271 -2.31 2.24 6.71
CA SER A 271 -3.26 1.24 7.18
C SER A 271 -4.36 1.86 8.03
N VAL A 272 -4.04 2.69 9.04
CA VAL A 272 -5.06 3.34 9.89
C VAL A 272 -6.01 4.20 9.07
N GLY A 273 -5.48 5.01 8.15
CA GLY A 273 -6.30 5.85 7.28
C GLY A 273 -7.25 5.04 6.39
N THR A 274 -6.74 3.97 5.77
CA THR A 274 -7.52 3.10 4.88
C THR A 274 -8.55 2.26 5.65
N LEU A 275 -8.19 1.73 6.83
CA LEU A 275 -9.13 1.02 7.71
C LEU A 275 -10.28 1.93 8.15
N ALA A 276 -9.99 3.18 8.49
CA ALA A 276 -11.02 4.17 8.83
C ALA A 276 -11.94 4.44 7.63
N ALA A 277 -11.37 4.61 6.43
CA ALA A 277 -12.14 4.77 5.20
C ALA A 277 -13.02 3.55 4.91
N PHE A 278 -12.51 2.33 5.07
CA PHE A 278 -13.29 1.11 4.88
C PHE A 278 -14.40 0.94 5.91
N GLY A 279 -14.16 1.30 7.17
CA GLY A 279 -15.19 1.39 8.20
C GLY A 279 -16.33 2.33 7.79
N ILE A 280 -15.99 3.52 7.25
CA ILE A 280 -16.97 4.48 6.71
C ILE A 280 -17.71 3.90 5.50
N VAL A 281 -17.04 3.19 4.59
CA VAL A 281 -17.70 2.53 3.45
C VAL A 281 -18.68 1.45 3.93
N CYS A 282 -18.31 0.61 4.90
CA CYS A 282 -19.21 -0.38 5.47
C CYS A 282 -20.44 0.27 6.13
N LEU A 283 -20.24 1.35 6.89
CA LEU A 283 -21.32 2.15 7.47
C LEU A 283 -22.20 2.75 6.37
N SER A 284 -21.61 3.27 5.30
CA SER A 284 -22.32 3.86 4.17
C SER A 284 -23.19 2.83 3.45
N VAL A 285 -22.77 1.56 3.35
CA VAL A 285 -23.60 0.48 2.80
C VAL A 285 -24.84 0.23 3.67
N ILE A 286 -24.69 0.21 5.00
CA ILE A 286 -25.81 0.06 5.94
C ILE A 286 -26.76 1.26 5.83
N TRP A 287 -26.21 2.47 5.81
CA TRP A 287 -26.99 3.70 5.70
C TRP A 287 -27.73 3.78 4.35
N LEU A 288 -27.05 3.56 3.22
CA LEU A 288 -27.68 3.65 1.89
C LEU A 288 -28.77 2.59 1.67
N ARG A 289 -28.72 1.47 2.41
CA ARG A 289 -29.80 0.47 2.39
C ARG A 289 -31.05 0.93 3.10
N THR A 290 -30.95 1.83 4.08
CA THR A 290 -32.09 2.34 4.84
C THR A 290 -32.64 3.64 4.26
N THR A 291 -31.80 4.57 3.78
CA THR A 291 -32.24 5.87 3.26
C THR A 291 -32.67 5.86 1.81
N HIS A 292 -32.01 5.07 0.96
CA HIS A 292 -32.29 5.02 -0.48
C HIS A 292 -32.52 3.57 -0.95
N PRO A 293 -33.58 2.90 -0.46
CA PRO A 293 -33.89 1.52 -0.83
C PRO A 293 -34.14 1.32 -2.34
N GLU A 294 -34.64 2.35 -3.03
CA GLU A 294 -35.07 2.38 -4.43
C GLU A 294 -33.94 2.27 -5.45
N ILE A 295 -32.70 2.59 -5.08
CA ILE A 295 -31.57 2.61 -6.03
C ILE A 295 -31.31 1.19 -6.55
N PRO A 296 -31.24 0.98 -7.89
CA PRO A 296 -30.95 -0.32 -8.47
C PRO A 296 -29.49 -0.72 -8.19
N ARG A 297 -29.31 -1.84 -7.48
CA ARG A 297 -27.99 -2.34 -7.05
C ARG A 297 -27.51 -3.46 -7.97
N GLY A 298 -26.40 -3.24 -8.68
CA GLY A 298 -25.78 -4.25 -9.56
C GLY A 298 -25.23 -5.45 -8.80
N PHE A 299 -24.62 -5.19 -7.64
CA PHE A 299 -24.15 -6.22 -6.70
C PHE A 299 -24.77 -5.97 -5.32
N LYS A 300 -25.14 -7.05 -4.63
CA LYS A 300 -25.67 -7.00 -3.27
C LYS A 300 -24.75 -7.79 -2.35
N VAL A 301 -24.26 -7.12 -1.32
CA VAL A 301 -23.45 -7.75 -0.26
C VAL A 301 -24.25 -8.92 0.37
N PRO A 302 -23.68 -10.13 0.41
CA PRO A 302 -24.31 -11.28 1.07
C PRO A 302 -24.33 -11.07 2.60
N LEU A 303 -25.23 -11.77 3.30
CA LEU A 303 -25.35 -11.72 4.76
C LEU A 303 -25.51 -10.30 5.34
N TYR A 304 -26.20 -9.41 4.62
CA TYR A 304 -26.55 -8.09 5.13
C TYR A 304 -27.54 -8.19 6.30
N PRO A 305 -27.38 -7.45 7.42
CA PRO A 305 -26.35 -6.43 7.70
C PRO A 305 -25.10 -6.96 8.44
N VAL A 306 -25.02 -8.27 8.70
CA VAL A 306 -23.95 -8.90 9.49
C VAL A 306 -22.58 -8.67 8.86
N LEU A 307 -22.42 -8.87 7.55
CA LEU A 307 -21.11 -8.75 6.91
C LEU A 307 -20.54 -7.31 6.97
N PRO A 308 -21.31 -6.23 6.63
CA PRO A 308 -20.85 -4.86 6.87
C PRO A 308 -20.56 -4.55 8.35
N ALA A 309 -21.35 -5.06 9.29
CA ALA A 309 -21.13 -4.86 10.71
C ALA A 309 -19.81 -5.51 11.19
N LEU A 310 -19.53 -6.74 10.75
CA LEU A 310 -18.25 -7.41 11.01
C LEU A 310 -17.08 -6.65 10.38
N GLY A 311 -17.27 -6.07 9.18
CA GLY A 311 -16.27 -5.22 8.54
C GLY A 311 -15.92 -3.99 9.39
N ILE A 312 -16.93 -3.31 9.94
CA ILE A 312 -16.73 -2.19 10.86
C ILE A 312 -15.95 -2.63 12.10
N ILE A 313 -16.38 -3.71 12.77
CA ILE A 313 -15.72 -4.24 13.97
C ILE A 313 -14.26 -4.61 13.66
N ALA A 314 -13.99 -5.30 12.56
CA ALA A 314 -12.65 -5.69 12.16
C ALA A 314 -11.75 -4.47 11.87
N CYS A 315 -12.28 -3.45 11.18
CA CYS A 315 -11.53 -2.23 10.91
C CYS A 315 -11.14 -1.51 12.22
N PHE A 316 -12.10 -1.33 13.13
CA PHE A 316 -11.82 -0.70 14.42
C PHE A 316 -10.87 -1.54 15.28
N ALA A 317 -11.04 -2.86 15.32
CA ALA A 317 -10.16 -3.76 16.06
C ALA A 317 -8.70 -3.64 15.58
N LEU A 318 -8.46 -3.59 14.27
CA LEU A 318 -7.12 -3.44 13.70
C LEU A 318 -6.54 -2.03 13.88
N ILE A 319 -7.38 -0.98 13.89
CA ILE A 319 -6.90 0.38 14.18
C ILE A 319 -6.29 0.44 15.58
N PHE A 320 -6.95 -0.15 16.60
CA PHE A 320 -6.48 -0.10 17.98
C PHE A 320 -5.24 -0.97 18.28
N THR A 321 -4.79 -1.81 17.34
CA THR A 321 -3.56 -2.60 17.50
C THR A 321 -2.31 -1.87 16.98
N VAL A 322 -2.47 -0.71 16.33
CA VAL A 322 -1.36 0.12 15.84
C VAL A 322 -0.77 0.95 16.98
N GLU A 323 0.50 1.35 16.84
CA GLU A 323 1.18 2.22 17.79
C GLU A 323 0.40 3.48 18.13
N ASN A 324 0.34 3.82 19.42
CA ASN A 324 -0.37 5.00 19.92
C ASN A 324 0.10 6.31 19.25
N ARG A 325 1.38 6.41 18.89
CA ARG A 325 1.93 7.55 18.14
C ARG A 325 1.20 7.79 16.82
N VAL A 326 0.89 6.72 16.08
CA VAL A 326 0.19 6.78 14.79
C VAL A 326 -1.28 7.15 15.02
N LEU A 327 -1.91 6.64 16.07
CA LEU A 327 -3.29 6.98 16.43
C LEU A 327 -3.44 8.46 16.82
N VAL A 328 -2.50 8.99 17.62
CA VAL A 328 -2.47 10.41 17.99
C VAL A 328 -2.28 11.28 16.73
N PHE A 329 -1.35 10.91 15.84
CA PHE A 329 -1.18 11.58 14.56
C PHE A 329 -2.47 11.56 13.74
N PHE A 330 -3.13 10.40 13.63
CA PHE A 330 -4.38 10.25 12.90
C PHE A 330 -5.50 11.10 13.50
N GLY A 331 -5.59 11.20 14.83
CA GLY A 331 -6.52 12.09 15.52
C GLY A 331 -6.31 13.56 15.17
N TRP A 332 -5.06 14.03 15.17
CA TRP A 332 -4.71 15.38 14.73
C TRP A 332 -5.00 15.62 13.24
N TYR A 333 -4.73 14.62 12.40
CA TYR A 333 -5.03 14.66 10.98
C TYR A 333 -6.54 14.82 10.72
N VAL A 334 -7.38 14.02 11.38
CA VAL A 334 -8.84 14.12 11.28
C VAL A 334 -9.33 15.47 11.82
N LEU A 335 -8.79 15.93 12.94
CA LEU A 335 -9.15 17.24 13.50
C LEU A 335 -8.81 18.38 12.53
N ALA A 336 -7.62 18.35 11.91
CA ALA A 336 -7.21 19.32 10.92
C ALA A 336 -8.12 19.29 9.67
N ALA A 337 -8.52 18.10 9.21
CA ALA A 337 -9.45 17.94 8.11
C ALA A 337 -10.85 18.52 8.44
N VAL A 338 -11.34 18.29 9.66
CA VAL A 338 -12.60 18.86 10.15
C VAL A 338 -12.51 20.38 10.23
N VAL A 339 -11.44 20.93 10.80
CA VAL A 339 -11.21 22.38 10.86
C VAL A 339 -11.18 23.00 9.46
N LEU A 340 -10.45 22.39 8.52
CA LEU A 340 -10.40 22.84 7.13
C LEU A 340 -11.78 22.80 6.45
N TYR A 341 -12.57 21.77 6.72
CA TYR A 341 -13.94 21.66 6.23
C TYR A 341 -14.83 22.81 6.75
N PHE A 342 -14.76 23.13 8.05
CA PHE A 342 -15.56 24.21 8.63
C PHE A 342 -15.09 25.61 8.19
N LEU A 343 -13.79 25.82 8.04
CA LEU A 343 -13.22 27.12 7.65
C LEU A 343 -13.40 27.42 6.16
N TYR A 344 -13.22 26.42 5.30
CA TYR A 344 -13.20 26.59 3.84
C TYR A 344 -14.30 25.78 3.15
N GLY A 345 -14.37 24.47 3.42
CA GLY A 345 -15.24 23.53 2.71
C GLY A 345 -16.72 23.92 2.72
N LEU A 346 -17.28 24.29 3.89
CA LEU A 346 -18.68 24.71 4.02
C LEU A 346 -19.01 25.98 3.22
N ARG A 347 -18.11 26.96 3.18
CA ARG A 347 -18.38 28.23 2.48
C ARG A 347 -18.25 28.09 0.96
N ASN A 348 -17.44 27.14 0.51
CA ASN A 348 -17.04 27.02 -0.88
C ASN A 348 -17.67 25.82 -1.61
N SER A 349 -18.30 24.89 -0.90
CA SER A 349 -18.98 23.72 -1.46
C SER A 349 -20.04 24.11 -2.50
N GLN A 350 -19.88 23.57 -3.72
CA GLN A 350 -20.84 23.72 -4.81
C GLN A 350 -22.15 22.97 -4.54
N LEU A 351 -22.06 21.85 -3.80
CA LEU A 351 -23.19 21.00 -3.44
C LEU A 351 -24.19 21.74 -2.54
N GLN A 352 -23.69 22.53 -1.59
CA GLN A 352 -24.52 23.39 -0.73
C GLN A 352 -25.16 24.55 -1.51
N LYS A 353 -24.51 25.00 -2.59
CA LYS A 353 -25.00 26.10 -3.43
C LYS A 353 -26.02 25.65 -4.47
N GLY A 354 -26.35 24.36 -4.54
CA GLY A 354 -27.31 23.81 -5.52
C GLY A 354 -26.82 23.88 -6.97
N LEU A 355 -25.54 24.18 -7.19
CA LEU A 355 -24.94 24.24 -8.52
C LEU A 355 -24.45 22.84 -8.91
N GLN A 356 -25.37 21.92 -9.17
CA GLN A 356 -25.03 20.72 -9.93
C GLN A 356 -24.67 21.15 -11.35
N GLN A 357 -23.38 21.19 -11.65
CA GLN A 357 -22.92 21.25 -13.04
C GLN A 357 -23.29 19.92 -13.68
N HIS A 358 -24.40 19.91 -14.43
CA HIS A 358 -24.61 18.93 -15.47
C HIS A 358 -23.37 18.94 -16.38
N ASP A 359 -22.72 17.79 -16.49
CA ASP A 359 -21.62 17.55 -17.43
C ASP A 359 -22.06 17.84 -18.88
#